data_AF-A0A8T5V2X9-F1
#
_entry.id   AF-A0A8T5V2X9-F1
#
_cell.length_a   1.000
_cell.length_b   1.000
_cell.length_c   1.000
_cell.angle_alpha   90.00
_cell.angle_beta   90.00
_cell.angle_gamma   90.00
#
_symmetry.space_group_name_H-M   'P 1'
#
loop_
_entity.id
_entity.type
_entity.pdbx_description
1 polymer ?
#
loop_
_entity_poly.entity_id
_entity_poly.type
_entity_poly.pdbx_seq_one_letter_code
_entity_poly.pdbx_strand_id
1 'polypeptide(L)'
;MYPKEEELETKINDMSDDTYLLENVKKELEKTKMKLDQTDTELKRSRGLIKEKELTLEELKQKYHSHIHKLNLQINKLSSDLYEMGYLNHKGRTIKQRLETKFYMVYLLTKKKNRGIKNAIINIRGYRAIKNKQLLDIGYYLKNNPDVRSSGDDPIMQYIYYGYKEGRKPNPNFDGDYYIKENADLKNLNINPLVHYGLYGIKEGRKTINKSQTKQK
;
A
#
# COMPACT_ATOMS: atom_id res chain seq x y z
N MET A 1 -98.00 23.52 -30.02
CA MET A 1 -96.64 23.00 -30.24
C MET A 1 -95.95 23.04 -28.88
N TYR A 2 -95.56 21.88 -28.34
CA TYR A 2 -95.36 21.68 -26.90
C TYR A 2 -93.93 22.08 -26.47
N PRO A 3 -93.74 22.98 -25.49
CA PRO A 3 -92.42 23.44 -25.02
C PRO A 3 -91.52 22.35 -24.43
N LYS A 4 -92.06 21.14 -24.20
CA LYS A 4 -91.28 19.97 -23.76
C LYS A 4 -90.45 19.33 -24.87
N GLU A 5 -90.84 19.47 -26.14
CA GLU A 5 -90.10 18.86 -27.26
C GLU A 5 -88.80 19.62 -27.57
N GLU A 6 -88.84 20.95 -27.53
CA GLU A 6 -87.69 21.82 -27.78
C GLU A 6 -86.62 21.69 -26.68
N GLU A 7 -87.06 21.55 -25.42
CA GLU A 7 -86.20 21.30 -24.25
C GLU A 7 -85.59 19.88 -24.25
N LEU A 8 -86.29 18.91 -24.85
CA LEU A 8 -85.78 17.55 -25.08
C LEU A 8 -84.73 17.56 -26.20
N GLU A 9 -84.95 18.29 -27.29
CA GLU A 9 -83.98 18.41 -28.38
C GLU A 9 -82.68 19.10 -27.94
N THR A 10 -82.76 20.16 -27.11
CA THR A 10 -81.56 20.82 -26.57
C THR A 10 -80.76 19.87 -25.67
N LYS A 11 -81.43 19.14 -24.78
CA LYS A 11 -80.78 18.11 -23.95
C LYS A 11 -80.14 16.99 -24.76
N ILE A 12 -80.78 16.56 -25.85
CA ILE A 12 -80.23 15.53 -26.74
C ILE A 12 -78.97 16.05 -27.46
N ASN A 13 -78.96 17.32 -27.89
CA ASN A 13 -77.80 17.94 -28.51
C ASN A 13 -76.64 18.11 -27.52
N ASP A 14 -76.91 18.58 -26.30
CA ASP A 14 -75.91 18.70 -25.23
C ASP A 14 -75.33 17.33 -24.84
N MET A 15 -76.19 16.29 -24.74
CA MET A 15 -75.75 14.92 -24.51
C MET A 15 -74.89 14.38 -25.66
N SER A 16 -75.18 14.75 -26.90
CA SER A 16 -74.36 14.40 -28.08
C SER A 16 -72.96 15.04 -27.99
N ASP A 17 -72.86 16.32 -27.65
CA ASP A 17 -71.58 17.03 -27.49
C ASP A 17 -70.74 16.48 -26.31
N ASP A 18 -71.37 16.16 -25.19
CA ASP A 18 -70.71 15.53 -24.04
C ASP A 18 -70.17 14.13 -24.37
N THR A 19 -70.91 13.32 -25.15
CA THR A 19 -70.42 12.01 -25.60
C THR A 19 -69.23 12.14 -26.55
N TYR A 20 -69.23 13.13 -27.44
CA TYR A 20 -68.10 13.43 -28.33
C TYR A 20 -66.85 13.85 -27.54
N LEU A 21 -67.02 14.71 -26.54
CA LEU A 21 -65.93 15.15 -25.66
C LEU A 21 -65.35 13.98 -24.86
N LEU A 22 -66.20 13.11 -24.32
CA LEU A 22 -65.80 11.93 -23.55
C LEU A 22 -64.98 10.94 -24.40
N GLU A 23 -65.37 10.72 -25.66
CA GLU A 23 -64.64 9.86 -26.60
C GLU A 23 -63.22 10.40 -26.87
N ASN A 24 -63.09 11.71 -27.08
CA ASN A 24 -61.80 12.36 -27.28
C ASN A 24 -60.89 12.27 -26.03
N VAL A 25 -61.45 12.49 -24.84
CA VAL A 25 -60.71 12.36 -23.57
C VAL A 25 -60.22 10.91 -23.37
N LYS A 26 -61.05 9.90 -23.67
CA LYS A 26 -60.63 8.49 -23.61
C LYS A 26 -59.47 8.20 -24.56
N LYS A 27 -59.54 8.71 -25.80
CA LYS A 27 -58.48 8.52 -26.80
C LYS A 27 -57.15 9.16 -26.37
N GLU A 28 -57.19 10.34 -25.78
CA GLU A 28 -55.98 10.98 -25.22
C GLU A 28 -55.47 10.26 -23.97
N LEU A 29 -56.36 9.74 -23.12
CA LEU A 29 -55.98 8.89 -21.97
C LEU A 29 -55.27 7.60 -22.42
N GLU A 30 -55.73 6.99 -23.51
CA GLU A 30 -55.11 5.78 -24.04
C GLU A 30 -53.74 6.07 -24.64
N LYS A 31 -53.60 7.16 -25.41
CA LYS A 31 -52.30 7.64 -25.91
C LYS A 31 -51.31 7.93 -24.78
N THR A 32 -51.77 8.57 -23.71
CA THR A 32 -50.90 8.90 -22.56
C THR A 32 -50.47 7.66 -21.79
N LYS A 33 -51.35 6.68 -21.60
CA LYS A 33 -50.98 5.37 -21.04
C LYS A 33 -49.94 4.65 -21.88
N MET A 34 -50.13 4.59 -23.21
CA MET A 34 -49.15 3.97 -24.10
C MET A 34 -47.77 4.66 -24.01
N LYS A 35 -47.74 6.01 -23.96
CA LYS A 35 -46.49 6.75 -23.75
C LYS A 35 -45.86 6.45 -22.39
N LEU A 36 -46.67 6.34 -21.32
CA LEU A 36 -46.18 6.01 -19.99
C LEU A 36 -45.51 4.63 -19.97
N ASP A 37 -46.13 3.62 -20.57
CA ASP A 37 -45.59 2.26 -20.65
C ASP A 37 -44.27 2.21 -21.45
N GLN A 38 -44.19 2.99 -22.53
CA GLN A 38 -42.96 3.17 -23.31
C GLN A 38 -41.85 3.77 -22.44
N THR A 39 -42.15 4.86 -21.72
CA THR A 39 -41.16 5.51 -20.83
C THR A 39 -40.72 4.60 -19.68
N ASP A 40 -41.60 3.80 -19.09
CA ASP A 40 -41.22 2.85 -18.03
C ASP A 40 -40.30 1.75 -18.56
N THR A 41 -40.55 1.27 -19.78
CA THR A 41 -39.70 0.28 -20.47
C THR A 41 -38.31 0.86 -20.74
N GLU A 42 -38.24 2.09 -21.26
CA GLU A 42 -36.97 2.79 -21.47
C GLU A 42 -36.20 3.03 -20.17
N LEU A 43 -36.90 3.41 -19.10
CA LEU A 43 -36.31 3.69 -17.80
C LEU A 43 -35.74 2.41 -17.15
N LYS A 44 -36.44 1.28 -17.27
CA LYS A 44 -35.92 -0.04 -16.87
C LYS A 44 -34.65 -0.40 -17.63
N ARG A 45 -34.62 -0.17 -18.95
CA ARG A 45 -33.44 -0.43 -19.78
C ARG A 45 -32.26 0.46 -19.37
N SER A 46 -32.49 1.75 -19.16
CA SER A 46 -31.47 2.70 -18.74
C SER A 46 -30.86 2.33 -17.38
N ARG A 47 -31.69 1.94 -16.40
CA ARG A 47 -31.22 1.42 -15.11
C ARG A 47 -30.35 0.17 -15.24
N GLY A 48 -30.71 -0.74 -16.14
CA GLY A 48 -29.90 -1.92 -16.45
C GLY A 48 -28.51 -1.55 -16.98
N LEU A 49 -28.45 -0.61 -17.92
CA LEU A 49 -27.19 -0.11 -18.48
C LEU A 49 -26.33 0.60 -17.43
N ILE A 50 -26.92 1.40 -16.54
CA ILE A 50 -26.18 2.06 -15.45
C ILE A 50 -25.52 1.02 -14.55
N LYS A 51 -26.27 0.00 -14.13
CA LYS A 51 -25.74 -1.08 -13.27
C LYS A 51 -24.58 -1.83 -13.93
N GLU A 52 -24.68 -2.11 -15.23
CA GLU A 52 -23.59 -2.71 -16.00
C GLU A 52 -22.34 -1.82 -16.02
N LYS A 53 -22.53 -0.51 -16.28
CA LYS A 53 -21.42 0.46 -16.28
C LYS A 53 -20.77 0.61 -14.92
N GLU A 54 -21.54 0.57 -13.83
CA GLU A 54 -21.01 0.59 -12.46
C GLU A 54 -20.15 -0.63 -12.17
N LEU A 55 -20.59 -1.84 -12.57
CA LEU A 55 -19.81 -3.06 -12.41
C LEU A 55 -18.49 -3.01 -13.20
N THR A 56 -18.53 -2.61 -14.47
CA THR A 56 -17.32 -2.45 -15.29
C THR A 56 -16.37 -1.40 -14.69
N LEU A 57 -16.91 -0.31 -14.15
CA LEU A 57 -16.12 0.73 -13.50
C LEU A 57 -15.39 0.20 -12.27
N GLU A 58 -16.03 -0.63 -11.44
CA GLU A 58 -15.40 -1.24 -10.27
C GLU A 58 -14.29 -2.24 -10.65
N GLU A 59 -14.53 -3.10 -11.64
CA GLU A 59 -13.49 -4.00 -12.17
C GLU A 59 -12.27 -3.21 -12.69
N LEU A 60 -12.52 -2.12 -13.41
CA LEU A 60 -11.48 -1.27 -13.96
C LEU A 60 -10.69 -0.58 -12.85
N LYS A 61 -11.36 -0.05 -11.82
CA LYS A 61 -10.71 0.53 -10.63
C LYS A 61 -9.80 -0.47 -9.94
N GLN A 62 -10.27 -1.70 -9.71
CA GLN A 62 -9.47 -2.76 -9.08
C GLN A 62 -8.23 -3.11 -9.92
N LYS A 63 -8.40 -3.21 -11.25
CA LYS A 63 -7.30 -3.46 -12.17
C LYS A 63 -6.24 -2.36 -12.13
N TYR A 64 -6.66 -1.09 -12.17
CA TYR A 64 -5.73 0.04 -12.06
C TYR A 64 -5.03 0.08 -10.70
N HIS A 65 -5.75 -0.19 -9.61
CA HIS A 65 -5.15 -0.25 -8.28
C HIS A 65 -4.03 -1.31 -8.20
N SER A 66 -4.29 -2.51 -8.72
CA SER A 66 -3.29 -3.58 -8.81
C SER A 66 -2.08 -3.18 -9.67
N HIS A 67 -2.32 -2.52 -10.80
CA HIS A 67 -1.24 -2.07 -11.70
C HIS A 67 -0.37 -0.98 -11.05
N ILE A 68 -1.01 0.03 -10.43
CA ILE A 68 -0.32 1.08 -9.68
C ILE A 68 0.52 0.48 -8.55
N HIS A 69 -0.04 -0.48 -7.81
CA HIS A 69 0.69 -1.18 -6.76
C HIS A 69 1.94 -1.89 -7.31
N LYS A 70 1.82 -2.62 -8.42
CA LYS A 70 2.96 -3.30 -9.08
C LYS A 70 4.03 -2.31 -9.55
N LEU A 71 3.63 -1.21 -10.17
CA LEU A 71 4.56 -0.15 -10.59
C LEU A 71 5.29 0.45 -9.38
N ASN A 72 4.58 0.71 -8.29
CA ASN A 72 5.19 1.20 -7.06
C ASN A 72 6.23 0.21 -6.51
N LEU A 73 5.94 -1.10 -6.53
CA LEU A 73 6.93 -2.12 -6.14
C LEU A 73 8.17 -2.09 -7.03
N GLN A 74 8.01 -1.93 -8.34
CA GLN A 74 9.12 -1.84 -9.29
C GLN A 74 9.97 -0.57 -9.08
N ILE A 75 9.34 0.61 -8.96
CA ILE A 75 10.01 1.88 -8.65
C ILE A 75 10.77 1.74 -7.32
N ASN A 76 10.14 1.10 -6.34
CA ASN A 76 10.73 0.91 -5.03
C ASN A 76 11.99 0.06 -5.09
N LYS A 77 11.98 -1.01 -5.90
CA LYS A 77 13.13 -1.89 -6.15
C LYS A 77 14.22 -1.17 -6.92
N LEU A 78 13.89 -0.49 -8.02
CA LEU A 78 14.86 0.25 -8.82
C LEU A 78 15.57 1.34 -8.01
N SER A 79 14.83 2.05 -7.16
CA SER A 79 15.41 3.05 -6.25
C SER A 79 16.41 2.41 -5.26
N SER A 80 16.05 1.25 -4.71
CA SER A 80 16.92 0.48 -3.82
C SER A 80 18.23 0.10 -4.52
N ASP A 81 18.11 -0.47 -5.73
CA ASP A 81 19.25 -0.91 -6.53
C ASP A 81 20.15 0.26 -6.92
N LEU A 82 19.57 1.43 -7.24
CA LEU A 82 20.32 2.65 -7.53
C LEU A 82 21.16 3.12 -6.33
N TYR A 83 20.60 3.07 -5.11
CA TYR A 83 21.35 3.47 -3.91
C TYR A 83 22.45 2.47 -3.55
N GLU A 84 22.20 1.18 -3.73
CA GLU A 84 23.21 0.15 -3.55
C GLU A 84 24.36 0.32 -4.56
N MET A 85 24.06 0.50 -5.85
CA MET A 85 25.07 0.78 -6.88
C MET A 85 25.88 2.04 -6.56
N GLY A 86 25.23 3.12 -6.12
CA GLY A 86 25.92 4.34 -5.70
C GLY A 86 26.91 4.09 -4.55
N TYR A 87 26.50 3.31 -3.55
CA TYR A 87 27.35 2.93 -2.43
C TYR A 87 28.55 2.08 -2.86
N LEU A 88 28.31 1.05 -3.68
CA LEU A 88 29.34 0.13 -4.16
C LEU A 88 30.38 0.84 -5.03
N ASN A 89 29.95 1.81 -5.84
CA ASN A 89 30.82 2.65 -6.66
C ASN A 89 31.47 3.81 -5.90
N HIS A 90 31.35 3.83 -4.56
CA HIS A 90 31.91 4.87 -3.68
C HIS A 90 31.45 6.30 -4.01
N LYS A 91 30.28 6.45 -4.65
CA LYS A 91 29.73 7.76 -4.99
C LYS A 91 29.50 8.58 -3.71
N GLY A 92 30.12 9.76 -3.63
CA GLY A 92 30.00 10.64 -2.46
C GLY A 92 30.78 10.20 -1.22
N ARG A 93 31.66 9.18 -1.32
CA ARG A 93 32.47 8.70 -0.19
C ARG A 93 33.90 9.22 -0.26
N THR A 94 34.39 9.72 0.86
CA THR A 94 35.80 10.13 1.02
C THR A 94 36.74 8.92 1.06
N ILE A 95 38.03 9.13 0.77
CA ILE A 95 39.07 8.08 0.89
C ILE A 95 39.09 7.50 2.31
N LYS A 96 38.95 8.35 3.33
CA LYS A 96 38.85 7.94 4.74
C LYS A 96 37.72 6.94 4.96
N GLN A 97 36.49 7.26 4.52
CA GLN A 97 35.33 6.38 4.69
C GLN A 97 35.52 5.04 3.96
N ARG A 98 36.14 5.05 2.79
CA ARG A 98 36.46 3.83 2.03
C ARG A 98 37.46 2.95 2.79
N LEU A 99 38.49 3.57 3.37
CA LEU A 99 39.47 2.87 4.20
C LEU A 99 38.84 2.33 5.49
N GLU A 100 37.94 3.08 6.14
CA GLU A 100 37.22 2.63 7.32
C GLU A 100 36.36 1.39 7.03
N THR A 101 35.67 1.32 5.89
CA THR A 101 34.97 0.09 5.48
C THR A 101 35.94 -1.06 5.19
N LYS A 102 37.06 -0.79 4.49
CA LYS A 102 38.04 -1.82 4.13
C LYS A 102 38.72 -2.41 5.38
N PHE A 103 39.07 -1.56 6.33
CA PHE A 103 39.72 -1.91 7.59
C PHE A 103 38.74 -1.84 8.77
N TYR A 104 37.48 -2.26 8.54
CA TYR A 104 36.41 -2.18 9.54
C TYR A 104 36.78 -2.82 10.87
N MET A 105 37.59 -3.88 10.86
CA MET A 105 38.09 -4.54 12.07
C MET A 105 38.86 -3.59 12.98
N VAL A 106 39.82 -2.86 12.40
CA VAL A 106 40.66 -1.90 13.13
C VAL A 106 39.78 -0.75 13.63
N TYR A 107 38.91 -0.23 12.76
CA TYR A 107 37.96 0.82 13.12
C TYR A 107 37.03 0.40 14.27
N LEU A 108 36.49 -0.82 14.25
CA LEU A 108 35.66 -1.33 15.33
C LEU A 108 36.47 -1.46 16.61
N LEU A 109 37.71 -1.95 16.58
CA LEU A 109 38.54 -2.05 17.80
C LEU A 109 38.81 -0.69 18.45
N THR A 110 39.01 0.36 17.66
CA THR A 110 39.40 1.69 18.15
C THR A 110 38.23 2.63 18.43
N LYS A 111 37.00 2.27 18.05
CA LYS A 111 35.83 3.15 18.25
C LYS A 111 35.49 3.26 19.73
N LYS A 112 35.61 4.48 20.28
CA LYS A 112 35.30 4.84 21.68
C LYS A 112 33.93 4.36 22.19
N LYS A 113 32.96 4.17 21.29
CA LYS A 113 31.61 3.67 21.61
C LYS A 113 31.60 2.18 22.04
N ASN A 114 32.66 1.43 21.76
CA ASN A 114 32.83 0.07 22.25
C ASN A 114 33.31 0.11 23.70
N ARG A 115 32.37 -0.13 24.62
CA ARG A 115 32.58 -0.21 26.08
C ARG A 115 33.47 -1.42 26.44
N GLY A 116 34.70 -1.47 25.95
CA GLY A 116 35.68 -2.56 26.15
C GLY A 116 35.85 -3.53 24.97
N ILE A 117 36.94 -4.31 25.02
CA ILE A 117 37.39 -5.24 23.97
C ILE A 117 36.34 -6.32 23.65
N LYS A 118 35.62 -6.84 24.66
CA LYS A 118 34.57 -7.85 24.47
C LYS A 118 33.48 -7.36 23.50
N ASN A 119 33.01 -6.12 23.67
CA ASN A 119 31.99 -5.53 22.81
C ASN A 119 32.52 -5.27 21.40
N ALA A 120 33.79 -4.86 21.26
CA ALA A 120 34.43 -4.70 19.96
C ALA A 120 34.50 -6.04 19.20
N ILE A 121 34.88 -7.13 19.87
CA ILE A 121 34.93 -8.48 19.27
C ILE A 121 33.53 -8.94 18.83
N ILE A 122 32.50 -8.71 19.65
CA ILE A 122 31.12 -9.06 19.29
C ILE A 122 30.68 -8.26 18.06
N ASN A 123 30.93 -6.94 18.03
CA ASN A 123 30.59 -6.10 16.88
C ASN A 123 31.33 -6.50 15.61
N ILE A 124 32.59 -6.91 15.73
CA ILE A 124 33.39 -7.48 14.64
C ILE A 124 32.75 -8.76 14.09
N ARG A 125 32.39 -9.69 14.97
CA ARG A 125 31.76 -10.96 14.57
C ARG A 125 30.38 -10.71 13.97
N GLY A 126 29.63 -9.78 14.57
CA GLY A 126 28.33 -9.32 14.09
C GLY A 126 28.40 -8.69 12.72
N TYR A 127 29.35 -7.78 12.49
CA TYR A 127 29.59 -7.17 11.18
C TYR A 127 29.85 -8.23 10.11
N ARG A 128 30.73 -9.20 10.39
CA ARG A 128 31.00 -10.32 9.47
C ARG A 128 29.76 -11.17 9.23
N ALA A 129 29.01 -11.49 10.28
CA ALA A 129 27.79 -12.29 10.15
C ALA A 129 26.74 -11.57 9.29
N ILE A 130 26.52 -10.28 9.52
CA ILE A 130 25.58 -9.45 8.74
C ILE A 130 26.03 -9.38 7.29
N LYS A 131 27.32 -9.11 7.05
CA LYS A 131 27.88 -9.01 5.69
C LYS A 131 27.80 -10.34 4.94
N ASN A 132 28.33 -11.42 5.51
CA ASN A 132 28.45 -12.70 4.82
C ASN A 132 27.09 -13.35 4.56
N LYS A 133 26.12 -13.15 5.46
CA LYS A 133 24.76 -13.69 5.33
C LYS A 133 23.78 -12.70 4.72
N GLN A 134 24.25 -11.54 4.26
CA GLN A 134 23.44 -10.49 3.62
C GLN A 134 22.21 -10.10 4.45
N LEU A 135 22.38 -9.96 5.78
CA LEU A 135 21.26 -9.69 6.70
C LEU A 135 20.83 -8.23 6.70
N LEU A 136 21.60 -7.36 6.06
CA LEU A 136 21.24 -5.97 5.80
C LEU A 136 21.18 -5.78 4.28
N ASP A 137 20.01 -5.40 3.79
CA ASP A 137 19.81 -5.00 2.40
C ASP A 137 20.26 -3.55 2.28
N ILE A 138 21.39 -3.32 1.60
CA ILE A 138 22.04 -2.00 1.54
C ILE A 138 21.12 -1.00 0.85
N GLY A 139 20.54 -1.37 -0.29
CA GLY A 139 19.67 -0.49 -1.05
C GLY A 139 18.42 -0.12 -0.25
N TYR A 140 17.77 -1.11 0.38
CA TYR A 140 16.60 -0.88 1.21
C TYR A 140 16.95 0.00 2.40
N TYR A 141 18.07 -0.28 3.06
CA TYR A 141 18.49 0.47 4.23
C TYR A 141 18.79 1.92 3.87
N LEU A 142 19.56 2.19 2.81
CA LEU A 142 19.89 3.55 2.38
C LEU A 142 18.68 4.32 1.83
N LYS A 143 17.73 3.64 1.21
CA LYS A 143 16.47 4.25 0.76
C LYS A 143 15.65 4.79 1.93
N ASN A 144 15.51 3.98 2.99
CA ASN A 144 14.72 4.34 4.17
C ASN A 144 15.47 5.22 5.17
N ASN A 145 16.78 5.43 4.98
CA ASN A 145 17.65 6.18 5.87
C ASN A 145 18.46 7.24 5.10
N PRO A 146 17.82 8.35 4.66
CA PRO A 146 18.47 9.38 3.88
C PRO A 146 19.67 10.02 4.57
N ASP A 147 19.66 10.13 5.90
CA ASP A 147 20.76 10.64 6.71
C ASP A 147 22.00 9.75 6.60
N VAL A 148 21.83 8.44 6.69
CA VAL A 148 22.92 7.47 6.50
C VAL A 148 23.43 7.53 5.06
N ARG A 149 22.52 7.61 4.08
CA ARG A 149 22.90 7.75 2.68
C ARG A 149 23.74 9.01 2.42
N SER A 150 23.30 10.16 2.93
CA SER A 150 24.00 11.43 2.77
C SER A 150 25.34 11.47 3.51
N SER A 151 25.48 10.73 4.61
CA SER A 151 26.75 10.65 5.34
C SER A 151 27.86 9.98 4.53
N GLY A 152 27.53 9.02 3.65
CA GLY A 152 28.52 8.19 2.94
C GLY A 152 29.21 7.15 3.82
N ASP A 153 28.77 6.98 5.06
CA ASP A 153 29.32 5.99 5.99
C ASP A 153 28.86 4.57 5.67
N ASP A 154 29.55 3.58 6.26
CA ASP A 154 29.24 2.16 6.09
C ASP A 154 27.85 1.81 6.68
N PRO A 155 26.90 1.31 5.87
CA PRO A 155 25.54 0.98 6.32
C PRO A 155 25.48 -0.06 7.44
N ILE A 156 26.35 -1.07 7.40
CA ILE A 156 26.39 -2.13 8.42
C ILE A 156 26.90 -1.55 9.73
N MET A 157 27.93 -0.71 9.70
CA MET A 157 28.39 -0.01 10.91
C MET A 157 27.32 0.93 11.47
N GLN A 158 26.66 1.71 10.59
CA GLN A 158 25.61 2.64 10.99
C GLN A 158 24.47 1.90 11.68
N TYR A 159 24.06 0.75 11.14
CA TYR A 159 23.09 -0.11 11.80
C TYR A 159 23.59 -0.65 13.15
N ILE A 160 24.82 -1.19 13.19
CA ILE A 160 25.40 -1.80 14.40
C ILE A 160 25.47 -0.79 15.57
N TYR A 161 25.79 0.47 15.30
CA TYR A 161 26.01 1.47 16.36
C TYR A 161 24.80 2.33 16.69
N TYR A 162 23.92 2.56 15.73
CA TYR A 162 22.82 3.53 15.84
C TYR A 162 21.50 2.90 15.42
N GLY A 163 21.45 2.32 14.21
CA GLY A 163 20.18 1.98 13.59
C GLY A 163 19.28 1.05 14.39
N TYR A 164 19.83 0.02 15.05
CA TYR A 164 19.00 -0.88 15.87
C TYR A 164 18.39 -0.21 17.10
N LYS A 165 19.04 0.82 17.65
CA LYS A 165 18.51 1.56 18.81
C LYS A 165 17.44 2.55 18.41
N GLU A 166 17.48 2.96 17.15
CA GLU A 166 16.53 3.89 16.54
C GLU A 166 15.36 3.15 15.88
N GLY A 167 15.25 1.84 16.08
CA GLY A 167 14.18 1.02 15.49
C GLY A 167 14.26 0.88 13.96
N ARG A 168 15.40 1.21 13.35
CA ARG A 168 15.56 1.10 11.89
C ARG A 168 15.51 -0.36 11.47
N LYS A 169 14.88 -0.63 10.32
CA LYS A 169 14.80 -1.99 9.76
C LYS A 169 15.95 -2.24 8.80
N PRO A 170 16.74 -3.32 8.97
CA PRO A 170 17.89 -3.61 8.11
C PRO A 170 17.48 -4.23 6.76
N ASN A 171 16.30 -4.84 6.69
CA ASN A 171 15.68 -5.37 5.48
C ASN A 171 14.15 -5.51 5.71
N PRO A 172 13.33 -5.74 4.67
CA PRO A 172 11.87 -5.90 4.81
C PRO A 172 11.42 -7.08 5.70
N ASN A 173 12.27 -8.10 5.85
CA ASN A 173 11.98 -9.36 6.53
C ASN A 173 12.63 -9.46 7.92
N PHE A 174 13.05 -8.34 8.50
CA PHE A 174 13.61 -8.30 9.84
C PHE A 174 13.11 -7.06 10.58
N ASP A 175 12.44 -7.30 11.70
CA ASP A 175 11.98 -6.29 12.62
C ASP A 175 12.67 -6.51 13.97
N GLY A 176 13.56 -5.59 14.34
CA GLY A 176 14.37 -5.71 15.55
C GLY A 176 13.55 -5.65 16.84
N ASP A 177 12.49 -4.84 16.86
CA ASP A 177 11.61 -4.69 18.01
C ASP A 177 10.76 -5.94 18.20
N TYR A 178 10.22 -6.48 17.10
CA TYR A 178 9.56 -7.78 17.11
C TYR A 178 10.51 -8.89 17.59
N TYR A 179 11.73 -8.92 17.07
CA TYR A 179 12.72 -9.93 17.42
C TYR A 179 13.03 -9.89 18.92
N ILE A 180 13.24 -8.72 19.52
CA ILE A 180 13.48 -8.60 20.97
C ILE A 180 12.22 -8.98 21.77
N LYS A 181 11.03 -8.60 21.30
CA LYS A 181 9.77 -8.90 21.99
C LYS A 181 9.50 -10.40 22.08
N GLU A 182 9.75 -11.13 20.99
CA GLU A 182 9.53 -12.58 20.87
C GLU A 182 10.59 -13.40 21.64
N ASN A 183 11.76 -12.81 21.88
CA ASN A 183 12.90 -13.46 22.50
C ASN A 183 13.17 -12.86 23.88
N ALA A 184 12.42 -13.35 24.89
CA ALA A 184 12.42 -12.79 26.24
C ALA A 184 13.81 -12.80 26.91
N ASP A 185 14.66 -13.77 26.55
CA ASP A 185 16.06 -13.86 26.97
C ASP A 185 16.90 -12.63 26.58
N LEU A 186 16.48 -11.86 25.58
CA LEU A 186 17.20 -10.70 25.05
C LEU A 186 16.71 -9.35 25.61
N LYS A 187 15.53 -9.28 26.23
CA LYS A 187 14.84 -8.01 26.57
C LYS A 187 15.66 -7.03 27.40
N ASN A 188 16.55 -7.52 28.27
CA ASN A 188 17.35 -6.69 29.17
C ASN A 188 18.85 -6.64 28.82
N LEU A 189 19.26 -7.27 27.72
CA LEU A 189 20.69 -7.43 27.41
C LEU A 189 21.27 -6.28 26.58
N ASN A 190 20.45 -5.34 26.11
CA ASN A 190 20.86 -4.23 25.22
C ASN A 190 21.71 -4.72 24.03
N ILE A 191 21.35 -5.89 23.49
CA ILE A 191 22.04 -6.54 22.38
C ILE A 191 21.46 -6.03 21.07
N ASN A 192 22.31 -5.88 20.05
CA ASN A 192 21.84 -5.61 18.70
C ASN A 192 21.13 -6.87 18.15
N PRO A 193 19.82 -6.79 17.82
CA PRO A 193 19.01 -7.95 17.45
C PRO A 193 19.49 -8.61 16.14
N LEU A 194 19.96 -7.82 15.17
CA LEU A 194 20.46 -8.37 13.90
C LEU A 194 21.81 -9.07 14.10
N VAL A 195 22.66 -8.54 14.98
CA VAL A 195 23.93 -9.19 15.37
C VAL A 195 23.62 -10.52 16.06
N HIS A 196 22.71 -10.54 17.03
CA HIS A 196 22.31 -11.77 17.71
C HIS A 196 21.74 -12.79 16.71
N TYR A 197 20.83 -12.36 15.86
CA TYR A 197 20.23 -13.21 14.83
C TYR A 197 21.29 -13.80 13.90
N GLY A 198 22.22 -12.97 13.43
CA GLY A 198 23.31 -13.40 12.56
C GLY A 198 24.28 -14.37 13.22
N LEU A 199 24.55 -14.23 14.53
CA LEU A 199 25.47 -15.11 15.25
C LEU A 199 24.81 -16.42 15.70
N TYR A 200 23.56 -16.35 16.17
CA TYR A 200 22.88 -17.46 16.86
C TYR A 200 21.49 -17.72 16.27
N GLY A 201 20.66 -16.68 16.17
CA GLY A 201 19.23 -16.82 15.90
C GLY A 201 18.86 -17.56 14.61
N ILE A 202 19.69 -17.50 13.56
CA ILE A 202 19.48 -18.29 12.33
C ILE A 202 19.57 -19.79 12.62
N LYS A 203 20.57 -20.24 13.37
CA LYS A 203 20.75 -21.65 13.72
C LYS A 203 19.68 -22.12 14.70
N GLU A 204 19.20 -21.22 15.54
CA GLU A 204 18.14 -21.46 16.52
C GLU A 204 16.72 -21.38 15.92
N GLY A 205 16.58 -21.03 14.64
CA GLY A 205 15.28 -20.93 13.97
C GLY A 205 14.39 -19.79 14.49
N ARG A 206 14.97 -18.73 15.07
CA ARG A 206 14.21 -17.61 15.65
C ARG A 206 13.48 -16.80 14.58
N LYS A 207 12.23 -16.44 14.85
CA LYS A 207 11.37 -15.65 13.96
C LYS A 207 11.80 -14.18 13.93
N THR A 208 11.72 -13.54 12.76
CA THR A 208 12.22 -12.18 12.53
C THR A 208 11.14 -11.15 12.21
N ILE A 209 9.91 -11.58 11.91
CA ILE A 209 8.75 -10.73 11.61
C ILE A 209 7.46 -11.35 12.11
N ASN A 210 6.44 -10.51 12.34
CA ASN A 210 5.08 -10.96 12.57
C ASN A 210 4.36 -11.22 11.23
N LYS A 211 4.15 -12.50 10.87
CA LYS A 211 3.44 -12.89 9.63
C LYS A 211 1.95 -12.51 9.62
N SER A 212 1.36 -12.14 10.76
CA SER A 212 -0.06 -11.74 10.86
C SER A 212 -0.32 -10.34 10.31
N GLN A 213 0.72 -9.51 10.15
CA GLN A 213 0.59 -8.11 9.70
C GLN A 213 0.96 -7.89 8.23
N THR A 214 1.56 -8.88 7.55
CA THR A 214 1.98 -8.77 6.15
C THR A 214 0.87 -9.05 5.13
N LYS A 215 -0.32 -9.48 5.56
CA LYS A 215 -1.47 -9.74 4.66
C LYS A 215 -2.41 -8.54 4.46
N GLN A 216 -2.08 -7.33 4.96
CA GLN A 216 -2.99 -6.17 4.93
C GLN A 216 -2.36 -4.86 4.41
N LYS A 217 -1.35 -4.90 3.54
CA LYS A 217 -0.79 -3.68 2.91
C LYS A 217 -0.66 -3.80 1.40
#